data_AF-A0A1V5VTE4-F1
#
_entry.id   AF-A0A1V5VTE4-F1
#
_cell.length_a   1.000
_cell.length_b   1.000
_cell.length_c   1.000
_cell.angle_alpha   90.00
_cell.angle_beta   90.00
_cell.angle_gamma   90.00
#
_symmetry.space_group_name_H-M   'P 1'
#
loop_
_entity.id
_entity.type
_entity.pdbx_description
1 polymer ?
#
loop_
_entity_poly.entity_id
_entity_poly.type
_entity_poly.pdbx_seq_one_letter_code
_entity_poly.pdbx_strand_id
1 'polypeptide(L)' 'MLDVALYGAQLHVVVPDASAGKPRVWEYLSAQDVAVTAVEWIAPTLEDVFISSVKSRDE' A
#
# COMPACT_ATOMS: atom_id res chain seq x y z
N MET A 1 -4.27 2.50 -7.43
CA MET A 1 -3.53 1.49 -6.64
C MET A 1 -2.37 1.06 -7.52
N LEU A 2 -1.14 1.26 -7.08
CA LEU A 2 0.03 1.06 -7.94
C LEU A 2 0.52 -0.40 -7.87
N ASP A 3 0.40 -1.02 -6.70
CA ASP A 3 0.76 -2.43 -6.52
C ASP A 3 0.09 -3.00 -5.25
N VAL A 4 -0.09 -4.32 -5.19
CA VAL A 4 -0.59 -5.05 -4.02
C VAL A 4 0.10 -6.40 -3.89
N ALA A 5 0.60 -6.68 -2.70
CA ALA A 5 1.14 -7.98 -2.33
C ALA A 5 0.42 -8.57 -1.11
N LEU A 6 0.23 -9.88 -1.09
CA LEU A 6 -0.38 -10.63 0.00
C LEU A 6 0.70 -11.42 0.77
N TYR A 7 0.76 -11.23 2.08
CA TYR A 7 1.66 -11.92 2.99
C TYR A 7 0.84 -12.59 4.10
N GLY A 8 0.47 -13.85 3.90
CA GLY A 8 -0.43 -14.56 4.82
C GLY A 8 -1.80 -13.88 4.87
N ALA A 9 -2.11 -13.23 5.99
CA ALA A 9 -3.34 -12.46 6.18
C ALA A 9 -3.16 -10.94 6.02
N GLN A 10 -1.95 -10.46 5.72
CA GLN A 10 -1.66 -9.03 5.55
C GLN A 10 -1.62 -8.64 4.07
N LEU A 11 -2.20 -7.48 3.77
CA LEU A 11 -2.11 -6.85 2.46
C LEU A 11 -1.13 -5.67 2.54
N HIS A 12 -0.10 -5.70 1.70
CA HIS A 12 0.80 -4.58 1.47
C HIS A 12 0.33 -3.85 0.23
N VAL A 13 -0.09 -2.60 0.38
CA VAL A 13 -0.70 -1.82 -0.70
C VAL A 13 0.15 -0.59 -0.96
N VAL A 14 0.61 -0.43 -2.20
CA VAL A 14 1.34 0.77 -2.64
C VAL A 14 0.34 1.79 -3.17
N VAL A 15 0.30 2.95 -2.52
CA VAL A 15 -0.58 4.07 -2.86
C VAL A 15 0.23 5.35 -3.06
N PRO A 16 -0.21 6.28 -3.93
CA PRO A 16 0.47 7.57 -4.12
C PRO A 16 0.48 8.43 -2.86
N ASP A 17 -0.56 8.33 -2.03
CA ASP A 17 -0.72 9.06 -0.77
C ASP A 17 -1.26 8.11 0.29
N ALA A 18 -0.47 7.85 1.34
CA ALA A 18 -0.85 6.97 2.43
C ALA A 18 -1.99 7.53 3.29
N SER A 19 -2.07 8.86 3.46
CA SER A 19 -3.11 9.52 4.25
C SER A 19 -4.47 9.40 3.56
N ALA A 20 -4.51 9.56 2.23
CA ALA A 20 -5.73 9.36 1.45
C ALA A 20 -6.02 7.88 1.13
N GLY A 21 -4.97 7.05 1.06
CA GLY A 21 -5.08 5.62 0.72
C GLY A 21 -5.62 4.78 1.88
N LYS A 22 -5.18 5.04 3.11
CA LYS A 22 -5.65 4.34 4.32
C LYS A 22 -7.18 4.24 4.42
N PRO A 23 -7.95 5.35 4.43
CA PRO A 23 -9.40 5.29 4.56
C PRO A 23 -10.06 4.57 3.37
N ARG A 24 -9.55 4.77 2.15
CA ARG A 24 -10.10 4.11 0.95
C ARG A 24 -9.92 2.60 0.99
N VAL A 25 -8.76 2.11 1.42
CA VAL A 25 -8.49 0.67 1.56
C VAL A 25 -9.39 0.07 2.63
N TRP A 26 -9.53 0.76 3.77
CA TRP A 26 -10.42 0.33 4.85
C TRP A 26 -11.86 0.19 4.36
N GLU A 27 -12.41 1.25 3.76
CA GLU A 27 -13.79 1.27 3.24
C GLU A 27 -14.02 0.20 2.19
N TYR A 28 -13.09 0.05 1.24
CA TYR A 28 -13.20 -0.95 0.18
C TYR A 28 -13.25 -2.37 0.74
N LEU A 29 -12.32 -2.73 1.64
CA LEU A 29 -12.29 -4.07 2.23
C LEU A 29 -13.51 -4.33 3.11
N SER A 30 -13.92 -3.33 3.92
CA SER A 30 -15.12 -3.44 4.76
C SER A 30 -16.39 -3.63 3.94
N ALA A 31 -16.51 -2.95 2.80
CA ALA A 31 -17.64 -3.10 1.88
C ALA A 31 -17.68 -4.48 1.19
N GLN A 32 -16.62 -5.27 1.28
CA GLN A 32 -16.54 -6.65 0.79
C GLN A 32 -16.64 -7.68 1.94
N ASP A 33 -17.14 -7.27 3.11
CA ASP A 33 -17.25 -8.10 4.32
C ASP A 33 -15.90 -8.66 4.81
N VAL A 34 -14.78 -8.01 4.45
CA VAL A 34 -13.46 -8.36 4.98
C VAL A 34 -13.27 -7.68 6.33
N ALA A 35 -13.05 -8.47 7.38
CA ALA A 35 -12.74 -7.96 8.71
C ALA A 35 -11.35 -7.32 8.74
N VAL A 36 -11.29 -5.99 8.63
CA VAL A 36 -10.06 -5.22 8.75
C VAL A 36 -9.81 -4.89 10.22
N THR A 37 -8.70 -5.35 10.77
CA THR A 37 -8.32 -5.09 12.16
C THR A 37 -7.49 -3.82 12.33
N ALA A 38 -6.64 -3.52 11.35
CA ALA A 38 -5.81 -2.32 11.31
C ALA A 38 -5.37 -2.04 9.86
N VAL A 39 -5.13 -0.76 9.56
CA VAL A 39 -4.43 -0.33 8.34
C VAL A 39 -3.34 0.63 8.76
N GLU A 40 -2.09 0.19 8.65
CA GLU A 40 -0.93 0.96 9.08
C GLU A 40 -0.11 1.48 7.91
N TRP A 41 0.46 2.67 8.09
CA TRP A 41 1.40 3.21 7.12
C TRP A 41 2.77 2.73 7.56
N ILE A 42 3.46 2.08 6.64
CA ILE A 42 4.82 1.63 6.83
C ILE A 42 5.69 2.63 6.08
N ALA A 43 6.63 3.26 6.79
CA ALA A 43 7.57 4.17 6.14
C ALA A 43 8.37 3.42 5.07
N PRO A 44 8.52 3.97 3.86
CA PRO A 44 9.32 3.34 2.82
C PRO A 44 10.75 3.19 3.31
N THR A 45 11.36 2.04 2.99
CA THR A 45 12.76 1.77 3.29
C THR A 45 13.67 2.52 2.31
N LEU A 46 14.98 2.60 2.61
CA LEU A 46 15.96 3.13 1.66
C LEU A 46 15.97 2.33 0.34
N GLU A 47 15.66 1.05 0.39
CA GLU A 47 15.53 0.19 -0.79
C GLU A 47 14.33 0.61 -1.65
N ASP A 48 13.18 0.87 -1.03
CA ASP A 48 11.98 1.33 -1.76
C ASP A 48 12.22 2.68 -2.46
N VAL A 49 12.91 3.61 -1.77
CA VAL A 49 13.31 4.90 -2.35
C VAL A 49 14.29 4.71 -3.51
N PHE A 50 15.24 3.77 -3.38
CA PHE A 50 16.19 3.44 -4.44
C PHE A 50 15.50 2.85 -5.67
N ILE A 51 14.66 1.82 -5.51
CA ILE A 51 13.92 1.19 -6.61
C ILE A 51 13.02 2.20 -7.31
N SER A 52 12.32 3.06 -6.57
CA SER A 52 11.48 4.11 -7.16
C SER A 52 12.31 5.10 -7.98
N SER A 53 13.49 5.50 -7.50
CA SER A 53 14.37 6.46 -8.18
C SER A 53 14.99 5.89 -9.47
N VAL A 54 15.26 4.58 -9.50
CA VAL A 54 15.78 3.89 -10.69
C VAL A 54 14.68 3.69 -11.72
N LYS A 55 13.48 3.25 -11.30
CA LYS A 55 12.33 3.06 -12.20
C LYS A 55 11.91 4.36 -12.90
N SER A 56 11.98 5.50 -12.21
CA SER A 56 11.65 6.81 -12.80
C SER A 56 12.64 7.32 -13.85
N ARG A 57 13.77 6.64 -14.07
CA ARG A 57 14.84 7.10 -14.98
C ARG A 57 14.96 6.28 -16.26
N ASP A 58 14.11 5.26 -16.41
CA ASP A 58 14.02 4.38 -17.58
C ASP A 58 12.74 4.63 -18.42
N GLU A 59 12.06 5.77 -18.21
CA GLU A 59 11.03 6.34 -19.09
C GLU A 59 11.56 7.62 -19.77
#